data_AF-A0A3L8P2D2-F1
#
_entry.id   AF-A0A3L8P2D2-F1
#
_cell.length_a   1.000
_cell.length_b   1.000
_cell.length_c   1.000
_cell.angle_alpha   90.00
_cell.angle_beta   90.00
_cell.angle_gamma   90.00
#
_symmetry.space_group_name_H-M   'P 1'
#
loop_
_entity.id
_entity.type
_entity.pdbx_description
1 polymer ?
#
loop_
_entity_poly.entity_id
_entity_poly.type
_entity_poly.pdbx_seq_one_letter_code
_entity_poly.pdbx_strand_id
1 'polypeptide(L)'
;MPRQGAAGQPLEHQRTLFENAAYENVSEQALSAYQRAAQVIDTADPSCRLSWTLLAALGDVEARYGAFGPVLNGRNGRITVPDTDGGQIDGNPRFDRAVGPMQLLPSTWSQVAVDADGDGKRDPQDLDDAALGAAVYLCGNDDDLGTRQGKKSAVFRYNHSRPYVLFVLALSHRYALSEQALAPSMAARALTAVSAEDPLATASDPTVTAADVPQGVVVKPKKPGKPAVSAPSATTSASAGSSASDSPSASPSGSPSGSPSPDCPTDTPTTSASPTATPTPVDGCPSPTASPTSSADPSPSATPSASSSSSSSASAATPSDTPTP
;
A
#
# COMPACT_ATOMS: atom_id res chain seq x y z
N MET A 1 -9.19 1.64 -4.94
CA MET A 1 -10.01 0.76 -4.08
C MET A 1 -9.08 0.09 -3.07
N PRO A 2 -9.47 -0.11 -1.79
CA PRO A 2 -8.54 -0.57 -0.74
C PRO A 2 -8.13 -2.05 -0.92
N ARG A 3 -6.85 -2.37 -0.69
CA ARG A 3 -6.51 -3.67 -0.09
C ARG A 3 -7.23 -3.68 1.24
N GLN A 4 -8.04 -4.69 1.59
CA GLN A 4 -8.74 -4.63 2.88
C GLN A 4 -7.76 -4.46 4.04
N GLY A 5 -7.69 -3.22 4.53
CA GLY A 5 -7.01 -2.80 5.74
C GLY A 5 -8.07 -2.25 6.67
N ALA A 6 -8.06 -2.72 7.92
CA ALA A 6 -8.97 -2.40 9.02
C ALA A 6 -10.48 -2.64 8.81
N ALA A 7 -11.07 -2.31 7.65
CA ALA A 7 -12.52 -2.43 7.41
C ALA A 7 -13.04 -3.87 7.34
N GLY A 8 -12.16 -4.87 7.22
CA GLY A 8 -12.49 -6.30 7.27
C GLY A 8 -12.01 -7.02 8.54
N GLN A 9 -11.54 -6.28 9.55
CA GLN A 9 -11.12 -6.87 10.82
C GLN A 9 -12.34 -7.09 11.72
N PRO A 10 -12.45 -8.23 12.41
CA PRO A 10 -13.32 -8.32 13.58
C PRO A 10 -12.88 -7.24 14.59
N LEU A 11 -13.83 -6.44 15.08
CA LEU A 11 -13.56 -5.35 16.03
C LEU A 11 -12.77 -5.84 17.26
N GLU A 12 -13.00 -7.09 17.68
CA GLU A 12 -12.27 -7.73 18.77
C GLU A 12 -10.76 -7.81 18.51
N HIS A 13 -10.34 -8.15 17.29
CA HIS A 13 -8.91 -8.24 16.99
C HIS A 13 -8.26 -6.85 16.98
N GLN A 14 -8.94 -5.83 16.43
CA GLN A 14 -8.46 -4.44 16.51
C GLN A 14 -8.35 -3.97 17.95
N ARG A 15 -9.32 -4.34 18.79
CA ARG A 15 -9.33 -4.00 20.20
C ARG A 15 -8.15 -4.65 20.93
N THR A 16 -7.91 -5.94 20.73
CA THR A 16 -6.77 -6.64 21.33
C THR A 16 -5.44 -6.06 20.86
N LEU A 17 -5.27 -5.82 19.56
CA LEU A 17 -4.06 -5.17 19.02
C LEU A 17 -3.86 -3.80 19.65
N PHE A 18 -4.93 -2.99 19.72
CA PHE A 18 -4.86 -1.69 20.35
C PHE A 18 -4.46 -1.84 21.81
N GLU A 19 -5.19 -2.61 22.62
CA GLU A 19 -4.92 -2.87 24.05
C GLU A 19 -3.49 -3.31 24.32
N ASN A 20 -2.92 -4.15 23.46
CA ASN A 20 -1.55 -4.66 23.59
C ASN A 20 -0.47 -3.78 22.98
N ALA A 21 -0.82 -2.73 22.23
CA ALA A 21 0.16 -1.79 21.67
C ALA A 21 0.80 -0.97 22.78
N ALA A 22 1.95 -1.46 23.21
CA ALA A 22 2.82 -0.89 24.20
C ALA A 22 4.26 -1.28 23.86
N TYR A 23 5.19 -0.37 24.10
CA TYR A 23 6.62 -0.55 23.86
C TYR A 23 7.16 -1.87 24.42
N GLU A 24 6.74 -2.27 25.62
CA GLU A 24 7.18 -3.50 26.30
C GLU A 24 6.75 -4.80 25.59
N ASN A 25 5.73 -4.73 24.74
CA ASN A 25 5.20 -5.87 24.00
C ASN A 25 5.81 -6.00 22.60
N VAL A 26 6.65 -5.06 22.18
CA VAL A 26 7.41 -5.17 20.93
C VAL A 26 8.65 -6.01 21.22
N SER A 27 8.89 -7.06 20.43
CA SER A 27 10.11 -7.85 20.56
C SER A 27 11.34 -6.96 20.36
N GLU A 28 12.43 -7.25 21.08
CA GLU A 28 13.67 -6.47 20.97
C GLU A 28 14.16 -6.39 19.52
N GLN A 29 14.08 -7.49 18.78
CA GLN A 29 14.42 -7.54 17.36
C GLN A 29 13.55 -6.58 16.53
N ALA A 30 12.23 -6.60 16.71
CA ALA A 30 11.32 -5.75 15.95
C ALA A 30 11.50 -4.27 16.29
N LEU A 31 11.66 -3.95 17.57
CA LEU A 31 11.93 -2.59 18.02
C LEU A 31 13.23 -2.06 17.40
N SER A 32 14.29 -2.88 17.43
CA SER A 32 15.58 -2.55 16.85
C SER A 32 15.48 -2.28 15.33
N ALA A 33 14.77 -3.14 14.60
CA ALA A 33 14.52 -2.98 13.17
C ALA A 33 13.76 -1.67 12.85
N TYR A 34 12.67 -1.38 13.56
CA TYR A 34 11.89 -0.15 13.33
C TYR A 34 12.67 1.11 13.69
N GLN A 35 13.46 1.10 14.77
CA GLN A 35 14.30 2.23 15.17
C GLN A 35 15.44 2.47 14.18
N ARG A 36 16.13 1.40 13.75
CA ARG A 36 17.17 1.48 12.71
C ARG A 36 16.58 2.05 11.41
N ALA A 37 15.46 1.51 10.94
CA ALA A 37 14.82 1.98 9.71
C ALA A 37 14.46 3.47 9.78
N ALA A 38 13.91 3.93 10.90
CA ALA A 38 13.61 5.34 11.13
C ALA A 38 14.88 6.21 11.15
N GLN A 39 15.95 5.75 11.82
CA GLN A 39 17.22 6.48 11.89
C GLN A 39 17.91 6.60 10.51
N VAL A 40 17.93 5.51 9.74
CA VAL A 40 18.50 5.50 8.39
C VAL A 40 17.76 6.47 7.49
N ILE A 41 16.42 6.44 7.49
CA ILE A 41 15.65 7.35 6.64
C ILE A 41 15.73 8.81 7.11
N ASP A 42 15.82 9.08 8.41
CA ASP A 42 15.98 10.45 8.93
C ASP A 42 17.35 11.04 8.52
N THR A 43 18.38 10.19 8.43
CA THR A 43 19.69 10.59 7.91
C THR A 43 19.65 10.87 6.40
N ALA A 44 18.91 10.05 5.63
CA ALA A 44 18.83 10.16 4.18
C ALA A 44 17.87 11.27 3.71
N ASP A 45 16.76 11.47 4.42
CA ASP A 45 15.73 12.47 4.18
C ASP A 45 15.17 13.02 5.52
N PRO A 46 15.85 14.02 6.10
CA PRO A 46 15.41 14.66 7.35
C PRO A 46 14.06 15.38 7.23
N SER A 47 13.60 15.65 6.01
CA SER A 47 12.32 16.34 5.79
C SER A 47 11.13 15.42 5.99
N CYS A 48 11.31 14.10 5.83
CA CYS A 48 10.26 13.11 6.02
C CYS A 48 9.83 13.01 7.49
N ARG A 49 10.75 13.09 8.45
CA ARG A 49 10.47 12.99 9.91
C ARG A 49 9.65 11.74 10.29
N LEU A 50 10.03 10.58 9.77
CA LEU A 50 9.40 9.31 10.11
C LEU A 50 9.73 8.90 11.55
N SER A 51 8.70 8.59 12.35
CA SER A 51 8.88 8.00 13.69
C SER A 51 8.84 6.47 13.62
N TRP A 52 9.71 5.80 14.38
CA TRP A 52 9.70 4.34 14.54
C TRP A 52 8.34 3.81 14.99
N THR A 53 7.58 4.58 15.78
CA THR A 53 6.25 4.21 16.27
C THR A 53 5.22 4.04 15.14
N LEU A 54 5.42 4.73 14.01
CA LEU A 54 4.56 4.58 12.82
C LEU A 54 4.89 3.28 12.08
N LEU A 55 6.18 2.91 12.00
CA LEU A 55 6.61 1.62 11.44
C LEU A 55 6.11 0.46 12.30
N ALA A 56 6.26 0.54 13.62
CA ALA A 56 5.74 -0.47 14.55
C ALA A 56 4.22 -0.65 14.40
N ALA A 57 3.48 0.45 14.31
CA ALA A 57 2.03 0.40 14.12
C ALA A 57 1.61 -0.23 12.78
N LEU A 58 2.37 0.01 11.70
CA LEU A 58 2.14 -0.68 10.43
C LEU A 58 2.48 -2.17 10.54
N GLY A 59 3.65 -2.49 11.07
CA GLY A 59 4.12 -3.87 11.25
C GLY A 59 3.14 -4.73 12.05
N ASP A 60 2.61 -4.24 13.18
CA ASP A 60 1.60 -4.99 13.95
C ASP A 60 0.32 -5.25 13.18
N VAL A 61 -0.14 -4.25 12.41
CA VAL A 61 -1.34 -4.39 11.60
C VAL A 61 -1.10 -5.38 10.47
N GLU A 62 0.10 -5.46 9.93
CA GLU A 62 0.43 -6.29 8.77
C GLU A 62 0.89 -7.71 9.14
N ALA A 63 1.56 -7.90 10.28
CA ALA A 63 2.17 -9.16 10.72
C ALA A 63 1.20 -10.34 10.82
N ARG A 64 -0.10 -10.08 11.02
CA ARG A 64 -1.15 -11.13 11.09
C ARG A 64 -1.24 -12.01 9.84
N TYR A 65 -0.74 -11.54 8.71
CA TYR A 65 -0.77 -12.27 7.45
C TYR A 65 0.40 -13.24 7.29
N GLY A 66 1.37 -13.22 8.21
CA GLY A 66 2.60 -13.99 8.12
C GLY A 66 3.42 -13.61 6.89
N ALA A 67 4.17 -14.58 6.36
CA ALA A 67 5.08 -14.35 5.24
C ALA A 67 4.38 -13.85 3.96
N PHE A 68 3.11 -14.24 3.74
CA PHE A 68 2.40 -13.92 2.51
C PHE A 68 0.92 -13.63 2.78
N GLY A 69 0.49 -12.42 2.41
CA GLY A 69 -0.90 -12.01 2.41
C GLY A 69 -1.79 -12.84 1.49
N PRO A 70 -3.11 -12.59 1.50
CA PRO A 70 -4.04 -13.28 0.60
C PRO A 70 -3.78 -12.90 -0.86
N VAL A 71 -4.09 -13.84 -1.77
CA VAL A 71 -4.04 -13.57 -3.22
C VAL A 71 -4.97 -12.41 -3.60
N LEU A 72 -4.44 -11.45 -4.33
CA LEU A 72 -5.14 -10.24 -4.76
C LEU A 72 -5.78 -10.45 -6.14
N ASN A 73 -6.80 -11.31 -6.19
CA ASN A 73 -7.50 -11.69 -7.42
C ASN A 73 -8.91 -11.08 -7.55
N GLY A 74 -9.20 -10.00 -6.83
CA GLY A 74 -10.53 -9.37 -6.85
C GLY A 74 -11.59 -10.06 -5.99
N ARG A 75 -11.31 -11.24 -5.40
CA ARG A 75 -12.29 -11.98 -4.57
C ARG A 75 -12.34 -11.45 -3.15
N ASN A 76 -13.47 -11.70 -2.48
CA ASN A 76 -13.74 -11.31 -1.10
C ASN A 76 -13.56 -9.81 -0.84
N GLY A 77 -13.85 -8.97 -1.84
CA GLY A 77 -13.72 -7.51 -1.73
C GLY A 77 -12.28 -6.99 -1.68
N ARG A 78 -11.29 -7.78 -2.13
CA ARG A 78 -9.91 -7.31 -2.36
C ARG A 78 -9.77 -6.71 -3.75
N ILE A 79 -8.74 -5.91 -3.94
CA ILE A 79 -8.33 -5.47 -5.27
C ILE A 79 -7.75 -6.62 -6.09
N THR A 80 -7.80 -6.48 -7.41
CA THR A 80 -7.03 -7.30 -8.34
C THR A 80 -5.66 -6.67 -8.54
N VAL A 81 -4.60 -7.42 -8.25
CA VAL A 81 -3.21 -7.06 -8.58
C VAL A 81 -2.66 -8.21 -9.42
N PRO A 82 -2.48 -8.01 -10.73
CA PRO A 82 -1.79 -8.99 -11.58
C PRO A 82 -0.37 -9.25 -11.08
N ASP A 83 0.18 -10.42 -11.41
CA ASP A 83 1.60 -10.74 -11.16
C ASP A 83 2.52 -9.65 -11.74
N THR A 84 3.49 -9.21 -10.95
CA THR A 84 4.46 -8.16 -11.34
C THR A 84 5.91 -8.63 -11.41
N ASP A 85 6.20 -9.86 -11.01
CA ASP A 85 7.58 -10.36 -10.91
C ASP A 85 7.77 -11.77 -11.48
N GLY A 86 6.74 -12.37 -12.10
CA GLY A 86 6.80 -13.73 -12.63
C GLY A 86 6.64 -14.78 -11.53
N GLY A 87 6.10 -14.42 -10.36
CA GLY A 87 5.99 -15.26 -9.18
C GLY A 87 7.32 -15.48 -8.44
N GLN A 88 8.31 -14.60 -8.63
CA GLN A 88 9.65 -14.77 -8.05
C GLN A 88 9.66 -14.59 -6.53
N ILE A 89 8.90 -13.64 -6.00
CA ILE A 89 8.91 -13.30 -4.57
C ILE A 89 7.82 -14.07 -3.82
N ASP A 90 6.63 -14.21 -4.39
CA ASP A 90 5.46 -14.77 -3.70
C ASP A 90 4.97 -16.13 -4.21
N GLY A 91 5.63 -16.67 -5.24
CA GLY A 91 5.33 -17.97 -5.84
C GLY A 91 4.06 -18.00 -6.69
N ASN A 92 3.40 -16.86 -6.98
CA ASN A 92 2.14 -16.82 -7.72
C ASN A 92 2.30 -16.14 -9.10
N PRO A 93 2.34 -16.92 -10.20
CA PRO A 93 2.58 -16.38 -11.54
C PRO A 93 1.33 -15.77 -12.19
N ARG A 94 0.31 -15.39 -11.40
CA ARG A 94 -0.96 -14.83 -11.91
C ARG A 94 -1.38 -13.56 -11.20
N PHE A 95 -1.27 -13.54 -9.87
CA PHE A 95 -1.69 -12.43 -9.05
C PHE A 95 -0.77 -12.27 -7.85
N ASP A 96 -0.30 -11.05 -7.62
CA ASP A 96 0.56 -10.76 -6.48
C ASP A 96 -0.19 -10.96 -5.13
N ARG A 97 0.60 -11.27 -4.12
CA ARG A 97 0.31 -11.26 -2.70
C ARG A 97 1.15 -10.16 -2.07
N ALA A 98 0.69 -9.63 -0.95
CA ALA A 98 1.58 -8.86 -0.10
C ALA A 98 2.61 -9.79 0.58
N VAL A 99 3.84 -9.33 0.78
CA VAL A 99 4.98 -10.14 1.23
C VAL A 99 5.59 -9.56 2.51
N GLY A 100 6.03 -10.45 3.40
CA GLY A 100 6.80 -10.07 4.58
C GLY A 100 6.00 -9.48 5.74
N PRO A 101 6.69 -9.17 6.85
CA PRO A 101 6.06 -8.60 8.04
C PRO A 101 5.45 -7.20 7.79
N MET A 102 5.95 -6.48 6.78
CA MET A 102 5.41 -5.17 6.38
C MET A 102 4.41 -5.23 5.21
N GLN A 103 4.14 -6.42 4.65
CA GLN A 103 3.10 -6.64 3.62
C GLN A 103 3.21 -5.69 2.39
N LEU A 104 4.43 -5.49 1.89
CA LEU A 104 4.68 -4.78 0.63
C LEU A 104 4.26 -5.64 -0.58
N LEU A 105 3.96 -5.04 -1.74
CA LEU A 105 3.84 -5.83 -2.96
C LEU A 105 5.20 -6.19 -3.53
N PRO A 106 5.31 -7.26 -4.34
CA PRO A 106 6.46 -7.50 -5.22
C PRO A 106 6.86 -6.26 -6.04
N SER A 107 5.92 -5.59 -6.71
CA SER A 107 6.20 -4.35 -7.45
C SER A 107 6.67 -3.18 -6.57
N THR A 108 6.18 -3.06 -5.34
CA THR A 108 6.67 -2.04 -4.38
C THR A 108 8.07 -2.42 -3.90
N TRP A 109 8.26 -3.67 -3.51
CA TRP A 109 9.53 -4.23 -3.05
C TRP A 109 10.63 -4.00 -4.07
N SER A 110 10.37 -4.22 -5.37
CA SER A 110 11.35 -3.98 -6.44
C SER A 110 11.90 -2.54 -6.48
N GLN A 111 11.18 -1.57 -5.92
CA GLN A 111 11.57 -0.16 -5.88
C GLN A 111 12.22 0.25 -4.55
N VAL A 112 11.92 -0.47 -3.47
CA VAL A 112 12.31 -0.09 -2.10
C VAL A 112 13.18 -1.11 -1.40
N ALA A 113 13.54 -2.21 -2.06
CA ALA A 113 14.36 -3.27 -1.50
C ALA A 113 15.74 -2.74 -1.08
N VAL A 114 16.05 -2.88 0.21
CA VAL A 114 17.33 -2.54 0.82
C VAL A 114 17.76 -3.71 1.71
N ASP A 115 19.06 -3.97 1.74
CA ASP A 115 19.74 -4.88 2.67
C ASP A 115 20.08 -4.02 3.90
N ALA A 116 19.27 -4.14 4.96
CA ALA A 116 19.26 -3.24 6.10
C ALA A 116 20.14 -3.74 7.25
N ASP A 117 20.36 -5.06 7.35
CA ASP A 117 21.22 -5.68 8.36
C ASP A 117 22.63 -6.04 7.84
N GLY A 118 22.85 -5.96 6.52
CA GLY A 118 24.14 -6.13 5.88
C GLY A 118 24.51 -7.59 5.61
N ASP A 119 23.54 -8.51 5.57
CA ASP A 119 23.78 -9.93 5.34
C ASP A 119 24.06 -10.28 3.86
N GLY A 120 23.94 -9.30 2.97
CA GLY A 120 24.17 -9.43 1.53
C GLY A 120 22.93 -9.83 0.73
N LYS A 121 21.75 -9.92 1.37
CA LYS A 121 20.48 -10.22 0.73
C LYS A 121 19.50 -9.08 0.93
N ARG A 122 18.54 -9.02 0.01
CA ARG A 122 17.37 -8.16 0.14
C ARG A 122 16.18 -9.08 0.23
N ASP A 123 15.80 -9.44 1.45
CA ASP A 123 14.73 -10.38 1.73
C ASP A 123 13.50 -9.65 2.28
N PRO A 124 12.37 -9.61 1.54
CA PRO A 124 11.16 -9.02 2.07
C PRO A 124 10.61 -9.76 3.30
N GLN A 125 11.06 -10.99 3.57
CA GLN A 125 10.71 -11.76 4.77
C GLN A 125 11.57 -11.41 5.98
N ASP A 126 12.72 -10.78 5.77
CA ASP A 126 13.53 -10.27 6.86
C ASP A 126 12.92 -8.97 7.41
N LEU A 127 12.91 -8.83 8.73
CA LEU A 127 12.22 -7.73 9.39
C LEU A 127 12.98 -6.41 9.29
N ASP A 128 14.31 -6.44 9.31
CA ASP A 128 15.14 -5.26 9.14
C ASP A 128 14.98 -4.68 7.73
N ASP A 129 15.09 -5.56 6.73
CA ASP A 129 14.90 -5.26 5.31
C ASP A 129 13.49 -4.74 5.01
N ALA A 130 12.47 -5.44 5.49
CA ALA A 130 11.09 -5.04 5.29
C ALA A 130 10.77 -3.70 5.98
N ALA A 131 11.28 -3.47 7.20
CA ALA A 131 11.08 -2.23 7.93
C ALA A 131 11.71 -1.03 7.20
N LEU A 132 12.95 -1.17 6.72
CA LEU A 132 13.60 -0.12 5.95
C LEU A 132 12.95 0.09 4.59
N GLY A 133 12.55 -0.98 3.89
CA GLY A 133 11.78 -0.86 2.65
C GLY A 133 10.45 -0.11 2.84
N ALA A 134 9.74 -0.38 3.94
CA ALA A 134 8.53 0.36 4.29
C ALA A 134 8.82 1.84 4.62
N ALA A 135 9.92 2.13 5.30
CA ALA A 135 10.35 3.51 5.57
C ALA A 135 10.64 4.28 4.28
N VAL A 136 11.37 3.67 3.34
CA VAL A 136 11.63 4.23 2.00
C VAL A 136 10.32 4.49 1.25
N TYR A 137 9.37 3.55 1.30
CA TYR A 137 8.05 3.74 0.66
C TYR A 137 7.26 4.91 1.26
N LEU A 138 7.22 5.01 2.59
CA LEU A 138 6.49 6.07 3.30
C LEU A 138 7.08 7.45 3.01
N CYS A 139 8.41 7.55 2.93
CA CYS A 139 9.16 8.77 2.64
C CYS A 139 9.40 9.01 1.14
N GLY A 140 8.84 8.21 0.24
CA GLY A 140 9.05 8.34 -1.21
C GLY A 140 8.45 9.60 -1.85
N ASN A 141 7.67 10.38 -1.09
CA ASN A 141 7.04 11.63 -1.51
C ASN A 141 7.43 12.77 -0.56
N ASP A 142 7.13 14.01 -0.94
CA ASP A 142 7.45 15.21 -0.15
C ASP A 142 6.50 15.42 1.07
N ASP A 143 5.94 14.35 1.64
CA ASP A 143 5.11 14.42 2.85
C ASP A 143 5.99 14.55 4.09
N ASP A 144 5.58 15.42 5.01
CA ASP A 144 6.16 15.53 6.34
C ASP A 144 5.38 14.65 7.34
N LEU A 145 5.95 13.50 7.68
CA LEU A 145 5.39 12.52 8.61
C LEU A 145 5.57 12.95 10.08
N GLY A 146 6.19 14.09 10.37
CA GLY A 146 6.06 14.76 11.65
C GLY A 146 4.67 15.35 11.86
N THR A 147 3.95 15.68 10.78
CA THR A 147 2.58 16.24 10.86
C THR A 147 1.49 15.18 10.77
N ARG A 148 0.34 15.48 11.37
CA ARG A 148 -0.85 14.63 11.23
C ARG A 148 -1.31 14.49 9.77
N GLN A 149 -1.15 15.53 8.95
CA GLN A 149 -1.56 15.50 7.54
C GLN A 149 -0.63 14.60 6.72
N GLY A 150 0.69 14.75 6.85
CA GLY A 150 1.64 13.92 6.13
C GLY A 150 1.53 12.45 6.52
N LYS A 151 1.37 12.13 7.83
CA LYS A 151 1.11 10.74 8.26
C LYS A 151 -0.17 10.17 7.62
N LYS A 152 -1.27 10.93 7.58
CA LYS A 152 -2.52 10.47 6.94
C LYS A 152 -2.33 10.21 5.44
N SER A 153 -1.66 11.13 4.74
CA SER A 153 -1.35 11.01 3.32
C SER A 153 -0.52 9.76 3.05
N ALA A 154 0.59 9.58 3.77
CA ALA A 154 1.49 8.43 3.63
C ALA A 154 0.80 7.09 3.91
N VAL A 155 0.10 6.97 5.04
CA VAL A 155 -0.60 5.73 5.40
C VAL A 155 -1.75 5.43 4.43
N PHE A 156 -2.42 6.45 3.89
CA PHE A 156 -3.46 6.23 2.88
C PHE A 156 -2.91 5.73 1.55
N ARG A 157 -1.70 6.13 1.15
CA ARG A 157 -1.01 5.53 -0.01
C ARG A 157 -0.61 4.09 0.26
N TYR A 158 -0.19 3.78 1.48
CA TYR A 158 0.10 2.41 1.89
C TYR A 158 -1.13 1.52 1.74
N ASN A 159 -2.26 2.01 2.26
CA ASN A 159 -3.55 1.36 2.11
C ASN A 159 -4.67 2.40 2.00
N HIS A 160 -5.39 2.39 0.88
CA HIS A 160 -6.46 3.32 0.52
C HIS A 160 -7.77 3.12 1.32
N SER A 161 -7.67 2.97 2.64
CA SER A 161 -8.76 2.73 3.59
C SER A 161 -8.71 3.77 4.70
N ARG A 162 -9.75 4.61 4.81
CA ARG A 162 -9.83 5.61 5.89
C ARG A 162 -9.84 4.97 7.29
N PRO A 163 -10.61 3.89 7.55
CA PRO A 163 -10.52 3.19 8.84
C PRO A 163 -9.12 2.69 9.16
N TYR A 164 -8.38 2.19 8.16
CA TYR A 164 -7.00 1.75 8.34
C TYR A 164 -6.10 2.90 8.76
N VAL A 165 -6.17 4.03 8.05
CA VAL A 165 -5.41 5.23 8.40
C VAL A 165 -5.69 5.64 9.84
N LEU A 166 -6.96 5.72 10.24
CA LEU A 166 -7.30 6.12 11.60
C LEU A 166 -6.77 5.13 12.64
N PHE A 167 -6.87 3.83 12.38
CA PHE A 167 -6.39 2.80 13.28
C PHE A 167 -4.87 2.83 13.45
N VAL A 168 -4.11 2.82 12.36
CA VAL A 168 -2.64 2.89 12.38
C VAL A 168 -2.16 4.13 13.11
N LEU A 169 -2.76 5.29 12.87
CA LEU A 169 -2.37 6.53 13.55
C LEU A 169 -2.70 6.51 15.05
N ALA A 170 -3.82 5.90 15.44
CA ALA A 170 -4.17 5.72 16.85
C ALA A 170 -3.19 4.74 17.53
N LEU A 171 -2.81 3.66 16.85
CA LEU A 171 -1.85 2.67 17.33
C LEU A 171 -0.44 3.25 17.48
N SER A 172 0.03 4.01 16.48
CA SER A 172 1.30 4.75 16.54
C SER A 172 1.34 5.74 17.70
N HIS A 173 0.23 6.44 17.96
CA HIS A 173 0.13 7.35 19.10
C HIS A 173 0.23 6.60 20.44
N ARG A 174 -0.36 5.40 20.55
CA ARG A 174 -0.22 4.57 21.75
C ARG A 174 1.22 4.12 22.00
N TYR A 175 1.93 3.71 20.96
CA TYR A 175 3.35 3.39 21.06
C TYR A 175 4.15 4.58 21.61
N ALA A 176 3.94 5.77 21.04
CA ALA A 176 4.61 6.99 21.50
C ALA A 176 4.31 7.33 22.97
N LEU A 177 3.06 7.13 23.42
CA LEU A 177 2.71 7.32 24.84
C LEU A 177 3.37 6.29 25.75
N SER A 178 3.43 5.02 25.33
CA SER A 178 4.07 3.97 26.12
C SER A 178 5.58 4.19 26.25
N GLU A 179 6.26 4.60 25.19
CA GLU A 179 7.69 4.96 25.22
C GLU A 179 7.96 6.09 26.22
N GLN A 180 7.14 7.15 26.20
CA GLN A 180 7.25 8.27 27.12
C GLN A 180 7.01 7.87 28.59
N ALA A 181 6.15 6.88 28.84
CA ALA A 181 5.90 6.37 30.18
C ALA A 181 7.09 5.55 30.73
N LEU A 182 7.86 4.89 29.86
CA LEU A 182 9.08 4.16 30.25
C LEU A 182 10.30 5.06 30.45
N ALA A 183 10.39 6.21 29.76
CA ALA A 183 11.56 7.08 29.83
C ALA A 183 11.95 7.52 31.27
N PRO A 184 11.02 7.91 32.16
CA PRO A 184 11.34 8.20 33.57
C PRO A 184 11.86 6.98 34.34
N SER A 185 11.33 5.78 34.04
CA SER A 185 11.72 4.52 34.69
C SER A 185 13.14 4.09 34.26
N MET A 186 13.46 4.24 32.97
CA MET A 186 14.79 3.99 32.43
C MET A 186 15.82 5.00 32.97
N ALA A 187 15.47 6.28 33.03
CA ALA A 187 16.33 7.32 33.62
C ALA A 187 16.61 7.05 35.10
N ALA A 188 15.60 6.65 35.87
CA ALA A 188 15.77 6.27 37.28
C ALA A 188 16.65 5.02 37.46
N ARG A 189 16.52 4.02 36.59
CA ARG A 189 17.38 2.81 36.56
C ARG A 189 18.83 3.12 36.17
N ALA A 190 19.05 3.99 35.19
CA ALA A 190 20.39 4.42 34.80
C ALA A 190 21.10 5.17 35.94
N LEU A 191 20.38 6.02 36.68
CA LEU A 191 20.90 6.76 37.84
C LEU A 191 21.21 5.86 39.05
N THR A 192 20.52 4.73 39.19
CA THR A 192 20.83 3.74 40.23
C THR A 192 21.98 2.81 39.82
N ALA A 193 22.09 2.44 38.55
CA ALA A 193 23.22 1.65 38.03
C ALA A 193 24.56 2.41 38.14
N VAL A 194 24.59 3.71 37.82
CA VAL A 194 25.81 4.54 37.95
C VAL A 194 26.25 4.74 39.41
N SER A 195 25.36 4.49 40.38
CA SER A 195 25.68 4.56 41.82
C SER A 195 26.16 3.23 42.40
N ALA A 196 26.12 2.14 41.64
CA ALA A 196 26.51 0.80 42.08
C ALA A 196 27.95 0.41 41.68
N GLU A 197 28.69 1.29 41.01
CA GLU A 197 30.12 1.09 40.74
C GLU A 197 30.94 1.42 42.00
N ASP A 198 31.64 0.42 42.51
CA ASP A 198 32.60 0.46 43.63
C ASP A 198 33.69 1.53 43.40
N PRO A 199 34.02 2.42 44.38
CA PRO A 199 35.05 3.43 44.21
C PRO A 199 36.45 2.83 44.39
N LEU A 200 36.94 2.09 43.41
CA LEU A 200 38.38 1.84 43.28
C LEU A 200 38.83 1.66 41.82
N ALA A 201 38.83 2.75 41.07
CA ALA A 201 39.68 2.85 39.87
C ALA A 201 40.19 4.29 39.71
N THR A 202 41.29 4.57 40.39
CA THR A 202 42.22 5.63 39.99
C THR A 202 43.04 5.10 38.82
N ALA A 203 42.87 5.67 37.63
CA ALA A 203 43.97 5.93 36.69
C ALA A 203 43.45 6.66 35.46
N SER A 204 44.11 7.77 35.18
CA SER A 204 44.06 8.55 33.95
C SER A 204 44.61 7.77 32.76
N ASP A 205 43.97 7.86 31.58
CA ASP A 205 44.62 8.29 30.34
C ASP A 205 43.55 8.60 29.25
N PRO A 206 43.60 9.74 28.54
CA PRO A 206 42.76 10.01 27.39
C PRO A 206 43.54 9.74 26.11
N THR A 207 43.12 8.76 25.29
CA THR A 207 43.12 8.79 23.81
C THR A 207 42.61 7.44 23.31
N VAL A 208 41.35 7.38 22.87
CA VAL A 208 40.94 6.44 21.83
C VAL A 208 40.59 7.30 20.63
N THR A 209 41.51 7.31 19.67
CA THR A 209 41.33 7.87 18.34
C THR A 209 40.10 7.26 17.67
N ALA A 210 39.25 8.13 17.13
CA ALA A 210 38.21 7.77 16.18
C ALA A 210 38.86 7.20 14.90
N ALA A 211 39.02 5.89 14.83
CA ALA A 211 39.39 5.17 13.63
C ALA A 211 39.10 3.67 13.81
N ASP A 212 37.82 3.27 13.68
CA ASP A 212 37.40 2.01 13.03
C ASP A 212 35.86 1.88 13.04
N VAL A 213 35.19 2.79 12.32
CA VAL A 213 33.84 2.51 11.82
C VAL A 213 34.03 2.08 10.37
N PRO A 214 33.76 0.83 9.98
CA PRO A 214 33.75 0.48 8.57
C PRO A 214 32.62 1.29 7.93
N GLN A 215 33.00 2.25 7.09
CA GLN A 215 32.07 3.04 6.31
C GLN A 215 31.41 2.11 5.28
N GLY A 216 30.24 1.59 5.65
CA GLY A 216 29.29 1.01 4.71
C GLY A 216 28.96 2.05 3.64
N VAL A 217 29.09 1.64 2.39
CA VAL A 217 28.98 2.47 1.20
C VAL A 217 27.68 3.29 1.24
N VAL A 218 27.81 4.62 1.33
CA VAL A 218 26.70 5.55 1.10
C VAL A 218 26.34 5.49 -0.38
N VAL A 219 25.43 4.59 -0.74
CA VAL A 219 24.71 4.69 -2.01
C VAL A 219 23.58 5.68 -1.78
N LYS A 220 23.76 6.91 -2.25
CA LYS A 220 22.70 7.92 -2.31
C LYS A 220 21.55 7.34 -3.13
N PRO A 221 20.36 7.05 -2.56
CA PRO A 221 19.24 6.61 -3.35
C PRO A 221 18.90 7.75 -4.31
N LYS A 222 18.96 7.46 -5.61
CA LYS A 222 18.42 8.39 -6.61
C LYS A 222 16.92 8.45 -6.35
N LYS A 223 16.41 9.63 -5.98
CA LYS A 223 14.97 9.92 -5.86
C LYS A 223 14.26 9.26 -7.06
N PRO A 224 13.43 8.22 -6.86
CA PRO A 224 12.67 7.65 -7.96
C PRO A 224 11.87 8.79 -8.57
N GLY A 225 12.05 9.01 -9.87
CA GLY A 225 11.14 9.88 -10.59
C GLY A 225 9.72 9.35 -10.37
N LYS A 226 8.78 10.27 -10.08
CA LYS A 226 7.35 9.97 -9.94
C LYS A 226 6.94 8.85 -10.91
N PRO A 227 6.39 7.72 -10.44
CA PRO A 227 5.59 6.87 -11.31
C PRO A 227 4.34 7.68 -11.69
N ALA A 228 4.28 8.15 -12.93
CA ALA A 228 3.00 8.48 -13.53
C ALA A 228 2.20 7.18 -13.55
N VAL A 229 1.16 7.12 -12.72
CA VAL A 229 0.14 6.06 -12.82
C VAL A 229 -0.61 6.31 -14.12
N SER A 230 -0.07 5.80 -15.23
CA SER A 230 -0.83 5.59 -16.45
C SER A 230 -1.65 4.33 -16.25
N ALA A 231 -2.97 4.50 -16.16
CA ALA A 231 -3.92 3.41 -16.31
C ALA A 231 -3.66 2.68 -17.64
N PRO A 232 -3.71 1.34 -17.71
CA PRO A 232 -3.59 0.66 -18.98
C PRO A 232 -4.90 0.83 -19.75
N SER A 233 -4.86 1.68 -20.78
CA SER A 233 -5.84 1.65 -21.87
C SER A 233 -5.30 0.69 -22.92
N ALA A 234 -6.11 -0.32 -23.26
CA ALA A 234 -5.78 -1.28 -24.30
C ALA A 234 -5.72 -0.57 -25.66
N THR A 235 -4.59 -0.67 -26.36
CA THR A 235 -4.59 -0.46 -27.82
C THR A 235 -3.53 -1.36 -28.44
N THR A 236 -4.02 -2.29 -29.25
CA THR A 236 -3.29 -3.10 -30.21
C THR A 236 -2.66 -2.22 -31.29
N SER A 237 -1.34 -2.29 -31.47
CA SER A 237 -0.72 -2.24 -32.80
C SER A 237 0.71 -2.73 -32.75
N ALA A 238 0.93 -3.81 -33.50
CA ALA A 238 2.21 -4.38 -33.85
C ALA A 238 2.81 -3.63 -35.07
N SER A 239 4.08 -3.93 -35.32
CA SER A 239 4.94 -3.62 -36.48
C SER A 239 5.84 -2.38 -36.29
N ALA A 240 7.14 -2.40 -36.62
CA ALA A 240 7.90 -3.30 -37.47
C ALA A 240 9.39 -3.32 -37.08
N GLY A 241 10.01 -4.51 -37.17
CA GLY A 241 11.44 -4.66 -37.42
C GLY A 241 11.63 -5.09 -38.88
N SER A 242 12.49 -4.40 -39.62
CA SER A 242 12.88 -4.75 -40.99
C SER A 242 14.19 -5.53 -41.01
N SER A 243 14.27 -6.60 -41.81
CA SER A 243 15.25 -6.74 -42.90
C SER A 243 15.15 -8.07 -43.68
N ALA A 244 14.95 -7.89 -45.00
CA ALA A 244 15.58 -8.53 -46.18
C ALA A 244 15.20 -9.93 -46.73
N SER A 245 14.94 -9.90 -48.06
CA SER A 245 15.04 -10.93 -49.13
C SER A 245 14.12 -12.17 -49.06
N ASP A 246 13.42 -12.66 -50.10
CA ASP A 246 13.57 -12.57 -51.56
C ASP A 246 12.22 -12.84 -52.30
N SER A 247 12.18 -12.53 -53.61
CA SER A 247 11.08 -12.67 -54.62
C SER A 247 10.54 -14.11 -54.86
N PRO A 248 9.44 -14.39 -55.62
CA PRO A 248 8.96 -13.68 -56.83
C PRO A 248 7.43 -13.55 -57.12
N SER A 249 7.13 -12.57 -57.99
CA SER A 249 6.24 -12.53 -59.19
C SER A 249 4.82 -13.16 -59.20
N ALA A 250 3.78 -12.32 -59.36
CA ALA A 250 2.93 -12.25 -60.57
C ALA A 250 1.76 -11.23 -60.43
N SER A 251 1.56 -10.40 -61.46
CA SER A 251 0.38 -9.56 -61.73
C SER A 251 -0.49 -10.27 -62.79
N PRO A 252 -1.79 -9.94 -63.02
CA PRO A 252 -2.17 -8.64 -63.61
C PRO A 252 -3.55 -8.02 -63.21
N SER A 253 -3.58 -6.68 -63.33
CA SER A 253 -4.57 -5.81 -64.02
C SER A 253 -6.05 -5.73 -63.60
N GLY A 254 -6.50 -4.49 -63.32
CA GLY A 254 -7.89 -4.06 -63.48
C GLY A 254 -8.24 -2.75 -62.74
N SER A 255 -8.24 -1.61 -63.44
CA SER A 255 -8.86 -0.33 -63.03
C SER A 255 -9.84 0.09 -64.15
N PRO A 256 -10.93 0.85 -63.89
CA PRO A 256 -10.78 2.32 -63.88
C PRO A 256 -11.68 3.12 -62.91
N SER A 257 -11.11 4.24 -62.43
CA SER A 257 -11.60 5.64 -62.42
C SER A 257 -12.96 6.06 -61.81
N GLY A 258 -12.88 6.98 -60.82
CA GLY A 258 -13.90 7.97 -60.44
C GLY A 258 -13.42 8.90 -59.31
N SER A 259 -13.39 10.22 -59.55
CA SER A 259 -12.86 11.36 -58.73
C SER A 259 -14.01 12.37 -58.47
N PRO A 260 -13.94 13.48 -57.67
CA PRO A 260 -13.05 13.95 -56.58
C PRO A 260 -13.78 14.37 -55.25
N SER A 261 -12.95 14.85 -54.29
CA SER A 261 -13.15 15.44 -52.94
C SER A 261 -14.06 16.72 -52.87
N PRO A 262 -14.41 17.27 -51.68
CA PRO A 262 -13.46 18.12 -50.94
C PRO A 262 -13.44 17.98 -49.40
N ASP A 263 -12.25 18.25 -48.86
CA ASP A 263 -11.91 18.50 -47.46
C ASP A 263 -12.61 19.73 -46.87
N CYS A 264 -12.84 19.72 -45.56
CA CYS A 264 -13.13 20.93 -44.79
C CYS A 264 -12.14 21.01 -43.60
N PRO A 265 -11.45 22.15 -43.40
CA PRO A 265 -10.46 22.32 -42.33
C PRO A 265 -11.17 22.56 -41.00
N THR A 266 -10.52 22.25 -39.88
CA THR A 266 -10.95 22.79 -38.58
C THR A 266 -9.75 23.30 -37.82
N ASP A 267 -9.66 24.62 -37.80
CA ASP A 267 -8.76 25.41 -36.99
C ASP A 267 -9.02 25.22 -35.49
N THR A 268 -7.92 25.22 -34.76
CA THR A 268 -7.87 25.35 -33.30
C THR A 268 -8.05 26.81 -32.92
N PRO A 269 -8.75 27.14 -31.83
CA PRO A 269 -8.37 28.31 -31.05
C PRO A 269 -8.17 28.03 -29.55
N THR A 270 -7.14 28.70 -29.04
CA THR A 270 -6.65 28.75 -27.66
C THR A 270 -7.30 29.91 -26.90
N THR A 271 -7.39 29.73 -25.57
CA THR A 271 -7.50 30.71 -24.45
C THR A 271 -8.78 31.51 -24.17
N SER A 272 -9.40 31.15 -23.04
CA SER A 272 -9.53 31.92 -21.78
C SER A 272 -10.24 33.30 -21.72
N ALA A 273 -11.21 33.33 -20.78
CA ALA A 273 -11.85 34.45 -20.06
C ALA A 273 -13.22 34.99 -20.57
N SER A 274 -14.07 35.31 -19.60
CA SER A 274 -15.54 35.46 -19.54
C SER A 274 -15.92 36.90 -19.12
N PRO A 275 -17.19 37.38 -19.03
CA PRO A 275 -18.46 37.02 -19.71
C PRO A 275 -19.21 38.24 -20.33
N THR A 276 -20.36 37.93 -20.97
CA THR A 276 -21.55 38.79 -21.20
C THR A 276 -21.64 39.52 -22.55
N ALA A 277 -22.39 38.93 -23.48
CA ALA A 277 -23.52 39.56 -24.18
C ALA A 277 -24.17 38.55 -25.14
N THR A 278 -25.50 38.45 -25.08
CA THR A 278 -26.36 37.74 -26.04
C THR A 278 -26.44 38.51 -27.36
N PRO A 279 -26.27 37.84 -28.51
CA PRO A 279 -27.13 38.16 -29.65
C PRO A 279 -27.79 36.95 -30.33
N THR A 280 -28.82 37.33 -31.07
CA THR A 280 -29.99 36.67 -31.69
C THR A 280 -29.70 35.51 -32.67
N PRO A 281 -30.63 34.54 -32.86
CA PRO A 281 -30.43 33.39 -33.74
C PRO A 281 -30.51 33.75 -35.24
N VAL A 282 -29.61 33.17 -36.04
CA VAL A 282 -29.69 33.13 -37.50
C VAL A 282 -30.24 31.77 -37.94
N ASP A 283 -31.19 31.81 -38.87
CA ASP A 283 -31.88 30.66 -39.46
C ASP A 283 -30.95 29.72 -40.23
N GLY A 284 -31.22 28.41 -40.12
CA GLY A 284 -30.83 27.44 -41.16
C GLY A 284 -29.80 26.38 -40.79
N CYS A 285 -30.04 25.56 -39.76
CA CYS A 285 -29.63 24.15 -39.72
C CYS A 285 -30.46 23.35 -38.69
N PRO A 286 -30.87 22.11 -38.99
CA PRO A 286 -31.83 21.36 -38.19
C PRO A 286 -31.27 20.86 -36.85
N SER A 287 -32.07 21.04 -35.80
CA SER A 287 -31.88 20.48 -34.46
C SER A 287 -32.07 18.96 -34.46
N PRO A 288 -31.23 18.16 -33.77
CA PRO A 288 -31.57 16.76 -33.50
C PRO A 288 -32.69 16.68 -32.46
N THR A 289 -33.88 16.33 -32.98
CA THR A 289 -35.09 15.95 -32.27
C THR A 289 -34.82 14.92 -31.16
N ALA A 290 -35.27 15.25 -29.94
CA ALA A 290 -35.45 14.29 -28.87
C ALA A 290 -36.50 13.24 -29.27
N SER A 291 -36.13 11.96 -29.23
CA SER A 291 -37.10 10.88 -29.41
C SER A 291 -37.91 10.63 -28.13
N PRO A 292 -39.22 10.35 -28.26
CA PRO A 292 -40.15 10.31 -27.14
C PRO A 292 -40.26 8.95 -26.45
N THR A 293 -40.69 9.04 -25.20
CA THR A 293 -41.31 8.01 -24.35
C THR A 293 -42.46 7.31 -25.08
N SER A 294 -42.64 6.01 -24.86
CA SER A 294 -43.92 5.32 -25.05
C SER A 294 -44.17 4.32 -23.94
N SER A 295 -45.27 4.56 -23.23
CA SER A 295 -45.90 3.77 -22.17
C SER A 295 -46.47 2.44 -22.66
N ALA A 296 -46.54 1.44 -21.79
CA ALA A 296 -47.81 0.94 -21.21
C ALA A 296 -47.63 -0.37 -20.44
N ASP A 297 -48.12 -0.35 -19.20
CA ASP A 297 -48.44 -1.47 -18.29
C ASP A 297 -49.63 -2.28 -18.85
N PRO A 298 -49.76 -3.59 -18.54
CA PRO A 298 -50.84 -3.94 -17.60
C PRO A 298 -50.50 -5.06 -16.59
N SER A 299 -50.82 -4.81 -15.32
CA SER A 299 -51.13 -5.74 -14.22
C SER A 299 -52.65 -6.09 -14.25
N PRO A 300 -53.23 -7.04 -13.46
CA PRO A 300 -52.71 -7.88 -12.35
C PRO A 300 -53.23 -9.35 -12.28
N SER A 301 -52.94 -10.02 -11.14
CA SER A 301 -53.49 -11.29 -10.56
C SER A 301 -52.77 -12.60 -10.91
N ALA A 302 -52.53 -13.58 -10.00
CA ALA A 302 -53.17 -13.90 -8.73
C ALA A 302 -52.23 -14.67 -7.74
N THR A 303 -52.52 -14.52 -6.44
CA THR A 303 -52.19 -15.45 -5.34
C THR A 303 -53.13 -16.69 -5.39
N PRO A 304 -52.77 -17.83 -4.76
CA PRO A 304 -53.40 -18.08 -3.46
C PRO A 304 -52.47 -18.69 -2.39
N SER A 305 -52.93 -18.53 -1.14
CA SER A 305 -52.30 -18.85 0.14
C SER A 305 -52.34 -20.34 0.55
N ALA A 306 -51.45 -20.63 1.51
CA ALA A 306 -51.59 -21.49 2.70
C ALA A 306 -51.50 -23.02 2.56
N SER A 307 -50.54 -23.63 3.26
CA SER A 307 -50.79 -24.14 4.63
C SER A 307 -49.55 -24.68 5.35
N SER A 308 -49.58 -24.42 6.65
CA SER A 308 -48.84 -24.93 7.81
C SER A 308 -48.32 -26.37 7.80
N SER A 309 -47.19 -26.60 8.46
CA SER A 309 -47.01 -27.68 9.46
C SER A 309 -45.78 -27.44 10.35
N SER A 310 -46.05 -27.42 11.65
CA SER A 310 -45.19 -27.38 12.83
C SER A 310 -44.31 -28.62 13.03
N SER A 311 -43.18 -28.45 13.73
CA SER A 311 -42.52 -29.36 14.73
C SER A 311 -41.00 -29.16 14.68
N SER A 312 -40.18 -29.24 15.74
CA SER A 312 -40.32 -29.27 17.20
C SER A 312 -38.91 -29.04 17.78
N SER A 313 -38.83 -28.40 18.93
CA SER A 313 -37.64 -28.29 19.79
C SER A 313 -37.12 -29.66 20.26
N ALA A 314 -35.81 -29.80 20.45
CA ALA A 314 -35.23 -30.49 21.62
C ALA A 314 -33.70 -30.35 21.68
N SER A 315 -33.24 -29.92 22.85
CA SER A 315 -31.87 -29.94 23.36
C SER A 315 -31.24 -31.33 23.32
N ALA A 316 -29.91 -31.39 23.20
CA ALA A 316 -29.12 -32.52 23.67
C ALA A 316 -27.88 -32.04 24.41
N ALA A 317 -27.76 -32.54 25.64
CA ALA A 317 -26.75 -32.25 26.63
C ALA A 317 -25.46 -33.05 26.41
N THR A 318 -24.40 -32.55 27.06
CA THR A 318 -23.12 -33.18 27.41
C THR A 318 -23.23 -34.60 27.96
N PRO A 319 -22.16 -35.40 27.83
CA PRO A 319 -21.76 -36.33 28.88
C PRO A 319 -20.41 -35.93 29.51
N SER A 320 -20.42 -35.89 30.85
CA SER A 320 -19.23 -36.01 31.70
C SER A 320 -18.89 -37.48 31.86
N ASP A 321 -17.61 -37.84 31.78
CA ASP A 321 -17.09 -39.08 32.34
C ASP A 321 -15.90 -38.78 33.26
N THR A 322 -16.08 -39.12 34.53
CA THR A 322 -15.06 -39.19 35.58
C THR A 322 -14.83 -40.67 35.90
N PRO A 323 -13.59 -41.16 36.00
CA PRO A 323 -13.33 -42.47 36.59
C PRO A 323 -12.70 -42.36 37.99
N THR A 324 -13.19 -43.14 38.96
CA THR A 324 -12.54 -43.52 40.24
C THR A 324 -13.33 -44.72 40.82
N PRO A 325 -12.76 -45.62 41.66
CA PRO A 325 -11.40 -45.72 42.20
C PRO A 325 -10.49 -46.76 41.54
#